data_AF-A0A962U7C0-F1
#
_entry.id   AF-A0A962U7C0-F1
#
_cell.length_a   1.000
_cell.length_b   1.000
_cell.length_c   1.000
_cell.angle_alpha   90.00
_cell.angle_beta   90.00
_cell.angle_gamma   90.00
#
_symmetry.space_group_name_H-M   'P 1'
#
loop_
_entity.id
_entity.type
_entity.pdbx_description
1 polymer ?
#
loop_
_entity_poly.entity_id
_entity_poly.type
_entity_poly.pdbx_seq_one_letter_code
_entity_poly.pdbx_strand_id
1 'polypeptide(L)'
;MLPLVAGAVPVTYNLTFETSGQSIWNTGSSYTLDQTNFIGAAWQDQTVSVGGIIGDEDTNLINPLRVTYDVAFAACTGLGFSASTCINGQTAQVFVPALGSRPSVRSCGTWDFGCQLKRAGDLTRRATYDAAYATCRLAFSSTVCRNGQSAKLPVIALGSAPPQYLEIDTRTGAVIEATTDGRVGLEVGIKIDSGSVDAKVSYAASLDIPDTTALTVGSTLSFNPNSLLAGNNMLNTTFSSMQLSVDAVMELSGSIDAEACLALAGCAAGGTQFDIDERAPILGFNQDGEGGIEILGLPPSALNLPVPDGFPASMSVGGYADVTLYLPQPDATGGLDNASNTLKAHGQDDLVDLIVDIDNIVTSAAGAPGLLGGDLPPISIGALDVATFSYDIINVGMGPTIDLVQDFELDPTLWVTLAFDHEVEILGNLVTEFTSMWDLLPDITFLSDATIVTPTFFLTASLLNQTALDFDLNFIIDLLQIEYEFPQLQEEGVIGIGNVLNKGIDLFQSPDLYSRLFDLQGFNALGGDAFTIAFGTQSSLPDTTVTRVIDNTIVLEEIPAEIPASGTLLLLAAGLLGIPGAARRRQRRAMHDAEVRLVA
;
A
#
# COMPACT_ATOMS: atom_id res chain seq x y z
N MET A 1 0.12 9.10 -80.93
CA MET A 1 1.30 9.48 -80.13
C MET A 1 1.29 8.59 -78.91
N LEU A 2 2.19 7.60 -78.86
CA LEU A 2 2.47 6.88 -77.62
C LEU A 2 3.26 7.85 -76.73
N PRO A 3 2.93 8.02 -75.44
CA PRO A 3 3.77 8.79 -74.54
C PRO A 3 5.16 8.14 -74.55
N LEU A 4 6.18 8.92 -74.93
CA LEU A 4 7.57 8.51 -74.78
C LEU A 4 7.78 8.44 -73.26
N VAL A 5 7.79 7.23 -72.71
CA VAL A 5 8.22 7.03 -71.32
C VAL A 5 9.73 7.21 -71.36
N ALA A 6 10.20 8.40 -71.01
CA ALA A 6 11.62 8.65 -70.82
C ALA A 6 12.12 7.61 -69.82
N GLY A 7 13.11 6.80 -70.22
CA GLY A 7 13.66 5.77 -69.34
C GLY A 7 14.46 6.44 -68.24
N ALA A 8 14.06 6.28 -66.98
CA ALA A 8 14.93 6.63 -65.87
C ALA A 8 15.97 5.52 -65.66
N VAL A 9 17.19 5.89 -65.28
CA VAL A 9 18.22 4.92 -64.88
C VAL A 9 18.36 4.96 -63.37
N PRO A 10 18.10 3.84 -62.66
CA PRO A 10 18.24 3.79 -61.22
C PRO A 10 19.73 3.80 -60.82
N VAL A 11 20.05 4.57 -59.80
CA VAL A 11 21.35 4.59 -59.09
C VAL A 11 21.08 4.16 -57.65
N THR A 12 21.84 3.18 -57.15
CA THR A 12 21.68 2.67 -55.78
C THR A 12 22.98 2.82 -55.00
N TYR A 13 22.95 3.48 -53.85
CA TYR A 13 24.05 3.58 -52.91
C TYR A 13 23.86 2.56 -51.77
N ASN A 14 24.88 1.74 -51.51
CA ASN A 14 24.91 0.87 -50.34
C ASN A 14 25.61 1.59 -49.20
N LEU A 15 24.84 2.09 -48.24
CA LEU A 15 25.31 2.94 -47.15
C LEU A 15 25.47 2.09 -45.88
N THR A 16 26.49 2.35 -45.07
CA THR A 16 26.65 1.74 -43.74
C THR A 16 27.19 2.76 -42.76
N PHE A 17 26.36 3.07 -41.77
CA PHE A 17 26.60 4.01 -40.70
C PHE A 17 26.88 3.25 -39.41
N GLU A 18 27.90 3.67 -38.68
CA GLU A 18 28.32 3.06 -37.43
C GLU A 18 28.51 4.17 -36.39
N THR A 19 28.01 3.93 -35.18
CA THR A 19 28.30 4.71 -33.97
C THR A 19 28.71 3.74 -32.86
N SER A 20 29.60 4.18 -31.99
CA SER A 20 30.12 3.36 -30.89
C SER A 20 30.27 4.16 -29.61
N GLY A 21 30.08 3.49 -28.47
CA GLY A 21 30.36 4.04 -27.14
C GLY A 21 29.43 5.18 -26.73
N GLN A 22 28.25 5.30 -27.33
CA GLN A 22 27.26 6.32 -26.94
C GLN A 22 26.56 5.90 -25.65
N SER A 23 26.08 6.83 -24.82
CA SER A 23 25.34 6.45 -23.62
C SER A 23 23.97 5.81 -23.96
N ILE A 24 23.63 4.73 -23.26
CA ILE A 24 22.29 4.12 -23.33
C ILE A 24 21.18 4.99 -22.72
N TRP A 25 21.55 6.01 -21.93
CA TRP A 25 20.59 6.81 -21.19
C TRP A 25 20.28 8.13 -21.87
N ASN A 26 21.26 8.83 -22.44
CA ASN A 26 21.01 10.16 -23.00
C ASN A 26 22.00 10.52 -24.11
N THR A 27 21.75 11.64 -24.79
CA THR A 27 22.76 12.29 -25.63
C THR A 27 24.00 12.63 -24.80
N GLY A 28 25.18 12.23 -25.25
CA GLY A 28 26.47 12.55 -24.62
C GLY A 28 27.15 11.38 -23.91
N SER A 29 28.21 11.67 -23.15
CA SER A 29 29.20 10.68 -22.71
C SER A 29 29.09 10.17 -21.28
N SER A 30 28.06 10.55 -20.50
CA SER A 30 27.79 9.93 -19.20
C SER A 30 26.48 10.39 -18.57
N TYR A 31 25.67 9.45 -18.10
CA TYR A 31 24.50 9.68 -17.25
C TYR A 31 24.45 8.56 -16.22
N THR A 32 24.06 8.90 -14.99
CA THR A 32 23.85 7.92 -13.93
C THR A 32 22.39 7.96 -13.53
N LEU A 33 21.70 6.82 -13.64
CA LEU A 33 20.38 6.64 -13.04
C LEU A 33 20.58 6.44 -11.54
N ASP A 34 19.86 7.17 -10.71
CA ASP A 34 19.88 7.06 -9.25
C ASP A 34 18.43 7.17 -8.76
N GLN A 35 17.88 6.07 -8.26
CA GLN A 35 16.49 5.95 -7.85
C GLN A 35 16.37 5.17 -6.55
N THR A 36 15.38 5.53 -5.74
CA THR A 36 15.03 4.81 -4.51
C THR A 36 13.53 4.66 -4.43
N ASN A 37 13.06 3.43 -4.29
CA ASN A 37 11.64 3.08 -4.26
C ASN A 37 11.29 2.25 -3.03
N PHE A 38 10.15 2.54 -2.41
CA PHE A 38 9.60 1.74 -1.33
C PHE A 38 8.64 0.68 -1.89
N ILE A 39 8.82 -0.56 -1.46
CA ILE A 39 8.04 -1.73 -1.85
C ILE A 39 7.52 -2.37 -0.56
N GLY A 40 6.23 -2.20 -0.28
CA GLY A 40 5.66 -2.71 0.97
C GLY A 40 4.21 -2.32 1.18
N ALA A 41 3.72 -2.57 2.38
CA ALA A 41 2.42 -2.11 2.83
C ALA A 41 2.56 -0.80 3.60
N ALA A 42 1.61 0.10 3.40
CA ALA A 42 1.42 1.28 4.23
C ALA A 42 -0.06 1.40 4.58
N TRP A 43 -0.35 1.75 5.83
CA TRP A 43 -1.70 1.97 6.33
C TRP A 43 -1.74 3.18 7.25
N GLN A 44 -2.93 3.75 7.36
CA GLN A 44 -3.22 4.88 8.22
C GLN A 44 -4.56 4.64 8.92
N ASP A 45 -4.66 5.14 10.14
CA ASP A 45 -5.85 5.19 10.99
C ASP A 45 -6.57 3.84 11.10
N GLN A 46 -5.83 2.74 11.21
CA GLN A 46 -6.46 1.42 11.41
C GLN A 46 -6.84 1.26 12.87
N THR A 47 -8.11 0.98 13.13
CA THR A 47 -8.62 0.74 14.47
C THR A 47 -9.33 -0.60 14.51
N VAL A 48 -8.99 -1.41 15.51
CA VAL A 48 -9.72 -2.64 15.84
C VAL A 48 -10.26 -2.50 17.26
N SER A 49 -11.54 -2.81 17.44
CA SER A 49 -12.16 -2.86 18.76
C SER A 49 -12.93 -4.16 18.93
N VAL A 50 -12.71 -4.84 20.05
CA VAL A 50 -13.37 -6.11 20.37
C VAL A 50 -13.84 -6.11 21.81
N GLY A 51 -14.97 -6.78 22.01
CA GLY A 51 -15.62 -6.92 23.31
C GLY A 51 -16.79 -5.97 23.46
N GLY A 52 -17.12 -5.68 24.71
CA GLY A 52 -18.21 -4.80 25.08
C GLY A 52 -18.43 -4.80 26.58
N ILE A 53 -18.55 -3.60 27.13
CA ILE A 53 -18.95 -3.40 28.52
C ILE A 53 -20.47 -3.21 28.55
N ILE A 54 -21.17 -4.08 29.26
CA ILE A 54 -22.63 -3.98 29.46
C ILE A 54 -22.96 -3.57 30.89
N GLY A 55 -24.01 -2.77 31.06
CA GLY A 55 -24.45 -2.26 32.37
C GLY A 55 -24.24 -0.75 32.50
N ASP A 56 -24.62 -0.22 33.66
CA ASP A 56 -24.50 1.21 33.98
C ASP A 56 -23.54 1.41 35.16
N GLU A 57 -22.76 2.50 35.10
CA GLU A 57 -21.82 2.94 36.14
C GLU A 57 -22.54 3.26 37.46
N ASP A 58 -23.74 3.85 37.36
CA ASP A 58 -24.51 4.35 38.50
C ASP A 58 -25.88 3.67 38.61
N THR A 59 -25.91 2.34 38.71
CA THR A 59 -27.17 1.64 38.97
C THR A 59 -27.55 1.78 40.44
N ASN A 60 -28.61 2.58 40.67
CA ASN A 60 -29.22 2.73 41.98
C ASN A 60 -30.02 1.48 42.37
N LEU A 61 -29.37 0.54 43.05
CA LEU A 61 -30.07 -0.63 43.59
C LEU A 61 -30.68 -0.31 44.94
N ILE A 62 -31.94 -0.72 45.12
CA ILE A 62 -32.64 -0.53 46.40
C ILE A 62 -31.85 -1.26 47.49
N ASN A 63 -31.41 -0.50 48.51
CA ASN A 63 -30.65 -1.07 49.60
C ASN A 63 -31.54 -2.05 50.39
N PRO A 64 -31.27 -3.37 50.43
CA PRO A 64 -32.11 -4.33 51.14
C PRO A 64 -32.13 -4.08 52.66
N LEU A 65 -31.07 -3.47 53.20
CA LEU A 65 -31.06 -2.99 54.58
C LEU A 65 -32.02 -1.82 54.77
N ARG A 66 -32.17 -0.95 53.76
CA ARG A 66 -33.17 0.11 53.82
C ARG A 66 -34.59 -0.46 53.78
N VAL A 67 -34.88 -1.43 52.92
CA VAL A 67 -36.20 -2.09 52.89
C VAL A 67 -36.51 -2.74 54.24
N THR A 68 -35.54 -3.45 54.81
CA THR A 68 -35.69 -4.09 56.13
C THR A 68 -35.86 -3.05 57.23
N TYR A 69 -35.09 -1.96 57.20
CA TYR A 69 -35.23 -0.83 58.10
C TYR A 69 -36.61 -0.20 58.00
N ASP A 70 -37.10 0.06 56.79
CA ASP A 70 -38.41 0.68 56.55
C ASP A 70 -39.55 -0.24 57.02
N VAL A 71 -39.44 -1.56 56.81
CA VAL A 71 -40.40 -2.55 57.35
C VAL A 71 -40.36 -2.58 58.88
N ALA A 72 -39.17 -2.61 59.49
CA ALA A 72 -39.03 -2.62 60.94
C ALA A 72 -39.50 -1.29 61.57
N PHE A 73 -39.22 -0.17 60.91
CA PHE A 73 -39.65 1.16 61.32
C PHE A 73 -41.17 1.33 61.17
N ALA A 74 -41.76 0.83 60.08
CA ALA A 74 -43.21 0.78 59.88
C ALA A 74 -43.90 -0.13 60.90
N ALA A 75 -43.32 -1.29 61.24
CA ALA A 75 -43.82 -2.16 62.29
C ALA A 75 -43.73 -1.47 63.67
N CYS A 76 -42.62 -0.81 63.97
CA CYS A 76 -42.43 -0.08 65.23
C CYS A 76 -43.42 1.09 65.36
N THR A 77 -43.55 1.92 64.33
CA THR A 77 -44.53 3.03 64.33
C THR A 77 -45.98 2.54 64.31
N GLY A 78 -46.27 1.42 63.64
CA GLY A 78 -47.56 0.73 63.65
C GLY A 78 -47.97 0.18 65.03
N LEU A 79 -46.99 -0.10 65.90
CA LEU A 79 -47.21 -0.42 67.31
C LEU A 79 -47.43 0.83 68.18
N GLY A 80 -47.49 2.03 67.59
CA GLY A 80 -47.78 3.29 68.26
C GLY A 80 -46.57 4.01 68.86
N PHE A 81 -45.35 3.56 68.56
CA PHE A 81 -44.14 4.25 69.00
C PHE A 81 -43.84 5.48 68.14
N SER A 82 -43.31 6.54 68.75
CA SER A 82 -42.85 7.71 68.01
C SER A 82 -41.62 7.38 67.15
N ALA A 83 -41.42 8.08 66.03
CA ALA A 83 -40.26 7.92 65.17
C ALA A 83 -38.93 8.00 65.95
N SER A 84 -38.80 8.95 66.88
CA SER A 84 -37.62 9.09 67.74
C SER A 84 -37.41 7.91 68.69
N THR A 85 -38.49 7.27 69.14
CA THR A 85 -38.43 6.07 69.98
C THR A 85 -37.92 4.87 69.18
N CYS A 86 -38.38 4.70 67.94
CA CYS A 86 -37.93 3.63 67.05
C CYS A 86 -36.46 3.80 66.62
N ILE A 87 -36.03 5.03 66.34
CA ILE A 87 -34.65 5.34 65.93
C ILE A 87 -33.67 5.15 67.09
N ASN A 88 -33.93 5.78 68.25
CA ASN A 88 -32.96 5.88 69.32
C ASN A 88 -33.06 4.78 70.39
N GLY A 89 -34.07 3.91 70.33
CA GLY A 89 -34.30 2.85 71.31
C GLY A 89 -34.58 3.42 72.70
N GLN A 90 -35.85 3.72 72.96
CA GLN A 90 -36.30 4.17 74.27
C GLN A 90 -37.37 3.24 74.81
N THR A 91 -37.44 3.13 76.13
CA THR A 91 -38.55 2.43 76.79
C THR A 91 -39.80 3.32 76.72
N ALA A 92 -40.73 2.98 75.84
CA ALA A 92 -42.02 3.64 75.74
C ALA A 92 -43.13 2.75 76.31
N GLN A 93 -44.11 3.38 76.94
CA GLN A 93 -45.33 2.71 77.39
C GLN A 93 -46.25 2.55 76.20
N VAL A 94 -46.43 1.32 75.73
CA VAL A 94 -47.43 1.01 74.71
C VAL A 94 -48.65 0.47 75.40
N PHE A 95 -49.80 1.02 75.03
CA PHE A 95 -51.08 0.44 75.40
C PHE A 95 -51.30 -0.81 74.55
N VAL A 96 -51.14 -1.98 75.15
CA VAL A 96 -51.52 -3.24 74.50
C VAL A 96 -53.05 -3.29 74.53
N PRO A 97 -53.75 -3.23 73.38
CA PRO A 97 -55.20 -3.36 73.38
C PRO A 97 -55.59 -4.75 73.89
N ALA A 98 -56.60 -4.83 74.75
CA ALA A 98 -57.06 -6.09 75.31
C ALA A 98 -57.53 -7.04 74.20
N LEU A 99 -56.87 -8.18 74.02
CA LEU A 99 -57.32 -9.20 73.07
C LEU A 99 -58.66 -9.83 73.49
N GLY A 100 -59.04 -9.67 74.77
CA GLY A 100 -60.27 -10.20 75.34
C GLY A 100 -60.17 -11.70 75.61
N SER A 101 -61.32 -12.34 75.77
CA SER A 101 -61.40 -13.80 75.99
C SER A 101 -61.30 -14.56 74.66
N ARG A 102 -60.55 -15.67 74.65
CA ARG A 102 -60.45 -16.60 73.51
C ARG A 102 -61.86 -16.93 72.96
N PRO A 103 -62.14 -16.68 71.67
CA PRO A 103 -63.45 -16.96 71.09
C PRO A 103 -63.86 -18.42 71.29
N SER A 104 -65.08 -18.66 71.75
CA SER A 104 -65.64 -20.01 71.82
C SER A 104 -66.04 -20.48 70.43
N VAL A 105 -65.76 -21.75 70.14
CA VAL A 105 -66.22 -22.40 68.90
C VAL A 105 -67.48 -23.17 69.25
N ARG A 106 -68.59 -22.83 68.60
CA ARG A 106 -69.88 -23.53 68.80
C ARG A 106 -69.78 -24.98 68.33
N SER A 107 -70.35 -25.91 69.10
CA SER A 107 -70.48 -27.31 68.69
C SER A 107 -71.70 -27.45 67.78
N CYS A 108 -71.49 -27.91 66.55
CA CYS A 108 -72.57 -28.14 65.58
C CYS A 108 -72.74 -29.63 65.33
N GLY A 109 -74.01 -30.06 65.19
CA GLY A 109 -74.33 -31.41 64.70
C GLY A 109 -73.81 -31.61 63.28
N THR A 110 -73.56 -32.87 62.91
CA THR A 110 -72.91 -33.27 61.65
C THR A 110 -73.65 -32.85 60.38
N TRP A 111 -74.94 -32.48 60.47
CA TRP A 111 -75.80 -32.19 59.31
C TRP A 111 -76.44 -30.79 59.31
N ASP A 112 -76.11 -29.93 60.28
CA ASP A 112 -76.60 -28.55 60.31
C ASP A 112 -75.61 -27.63 59.56
N PHE A 113 -75.82 -27.51 58.25
CA PHE A 113 -74.95 -26.76 57.35
C PHE A 113 -74.84 -25.27 57.72
N GLY A 114 -75.93 -24.67 58.20
CA GLY A 114 -75.94 -23.28 58.67
C GLY A 114 -75.11 -23.08 59.93
N CYS A 115 -75.08 -24.09 60.82
CA CYS A 115 -74.20 -24.10 61.99
C CYS A 115 -72.73 -24.33 61.60
N GLN A 116 -72.43 -25.24 60.67
CA GLN A 116 -71.05 -25.52 60.23
C GLN A 116 -70.37 -24.30 59.58
N LEU A 117 -71.11 -23.50 58.78
CA LEU A 117 -70.56 -22.28 58.17
C LEU A 117 -70.18 -21.23 59.23
N LYS A 118 -71.00 -21.08 60.27
CA LYS A 118 -70.72 -20.19 61.41
C LYS A 118 -69.58 -20.72 62.27
N ARG A 119 -69.45 -22.05 62.41
CA ARG A 119 -68.33 -22.71 63.10
C ARG A 119 -67.01 -22.48 62.38
N ALA A 120 -66.99 -22.46 61.05
CA ALA A 120 -65.81 -22.11 60.28
C ALA A 120 -65.35 -20.66 60.56
N GLY A 121 -66.28 -19.71 60.59
CA GLY A 121 -65.97 -18.33 60.98
C GLY A 121 -65.42 -18.19 62.40
N ASP A 122 -65.93 -18.97 63.36
CA ASP A 122 -65.41 -18.97 64.73
C ASP A 122 -64.04 -19.64 64.84
N LEU A 123 -63.78 -20.69 64.04
CA LEU A 123 -62.46 -21.32 63.97
C LEU A 123 -61.41 -20.37 63.41
N THR A 124 -61.74 -19.60 62.35
CA THR A 124 -60.85 -18.56 61.82
C THR A 124 -60.60 -17.50 62.88
N ARG A 125 -61.65 -16.96 63.53
CA ARG A 125 -61.48 -15.97 64.62
C ARG A 125 -60.65 -16.49 65.78
N ARG A 126 -60.81 -17.77 66.15
CA ARG A 126 -60.01 -18.42 67.20
C ARG A 126 -58.56 -18.61 66.77
N ALA A 127 -58.30 -18.98 65.53
CA ALA A 127 -56.95 -19.09 64.99
C ALA A 127 -56.24 -17.72 64.95
N THR A 128 -56.94 -16.66 64.52
CA THR A 128 -56.41 -15.29 64.53
C THR A 128 -56.16 -14.79 65.95
N TYR A 129 -57.07 -15.08 66.90
CA TYR A 129 -56.86 -14.79 68.32
C TYR A 129 -55.67 -15.55 68.88
N ASP A 130 -55.54 -16.85 68.61
CA ASP A 130 -54.46 -17.68 69.13
C ASP A 130 -53.09 -17.23 68.57
N ALA A 131 -53.02 -16.82 67.30
CA ALA A 131 -51.82 -16.24 66.69
C ALA A 131 -51.47 -14.88 67.31
N ALA A 132 -52.42 -13.95 67.39
CA ALA A 132 -52.20 -12.64 68.00
C ALA A 132 -51.80 -12.75 69.49
N TYR A 133 -52.40 -13.70 70.21
CA TYR A 133 -52.07 -13.99 71.60
C TYR A 133 -50.68 -14.61 71.76
N ALA A 134 -50.27 -15.50 70.85
CA ALA A 134 -48.92 -16.07 70.84
C ALA A 134 -47.86 -15.00 70.55
N THR A 135 -48.07 -14.14 69.55
CA THR A 135 -47.17 -13.03 69.23
C THR A 135 -47.09 -12.03 70.38
N CYS A 136 -48.22 -11.68 71.00
CA CYS A 136 -48.22 -10.83 72.20
C CYS A 136 -47.44 -11.48 73.37
N ARG A 137 -47.56 -12.80 73.55
CA ARG A 137 -46.83 -13.53 74.61
C ARG A 137 -45.32 -13.57 74.44
N LEU A 138 -44.77 -13.27 73.27
CA LEU A 138 -43.33 -13.15 73.07
C LEU A 138 -42.76 -11.93 73.78
N ALA A 139 -43.56 -10.88 73.97
CA ALA A 139 -43.13 -9.60 74.53
C ALA A 139 -43.79 -9.27 75.88
N PHE A 140 -44.92 -9.91 76.23
CA PHE A 140 -45.67 -9.59 77.44
C PHE A 140 -46.19 -10.82 78.19
N SER A 141 -46.52 -10.65 79.46
CA SER A 141 -47.18 -11.70 80.25
C SER A 141 -48.58 -11.99 79.70
N SER A 142 -49.06 -13.22 79.92
CA SER A 142 -50.40 -13.66 79.54
C SER A 142 -51.51 -12.72 80.02
N THR A 143 -51.32 -12.11 81.19
CA THR A 143 -52.29 -11.17 81.79
C THR A 143 -52.36 -9.85 81.03
N VAL A 144 -51.22 -9.30 80.60
CA VAL A 144 -51.16 -8.05 79.81
C VAL A 144 -51.82 -8.24 78.45
N CYS A 145 -51.57 -9.38 77.80
CA CYS A 145 -52.17 -9.70 76.50
C CYS A 145 -53.69 -9.90 76.54
N ARG A 146 -54.24 -10.48 77.62
CA ARG A 146 -55.70 -10.69 77.74
C ARG A 146 -56.45 -9.43 78.11
N ASN A 147 -55.93 -8.67 79.07
CA ASN A 147 -56.70 -7.61 79.73
C ASN A 147 -56.36 -6.21 79.23
N GLY A 148 -55.31 -6.07 78.42
CA GLY A 148 -54.84 -4.80 77.87
C GLY A 148 -54.32 -3.87 78.96
N GLN A 149 -52.99 -3.77 79.06
CA GLN A 149 -52.33 -2.89 80.01
C GLN A 149 -51.18 -2.16 79.34
N SER A 150 -50.90 -0.96 79.83
CA SER A 150 -49.72 -0.19 79.44
C SER A 150 -48.47 -0.92 79.95
N ALA A 151 -47.70 -1.51 79.03
CA ALA A 151 -46.46 -2.19 79.36
C ALA A 151 -45.27 -1.41 78.79
N LYS A 152 -44.18 -1.34 79.56
CA LYS A 152 -42.92 -0.75 79.09
C LYS A 152 -42.20 -1.81 78.27
N LEU A 153 -42.10 -1.57 76.97
CA LEU A 153 -41.27 -2.40 76.09
C LEU A 153 -39.92 -1.71 75.92
N PRO A 154 -38.80 -2.44 76.11
CA PRO A 154 -37.55 -1.99 75.55
C PRO A 154 -37.66 -2.09 74.02
N VAL A 155 -37.71 -0.93 73.36
CA VAL A 155 -37.55 -0.87 71.90
C VAL A 155 -36.05 -0.90 71.63
N ILE A 156 -35.61 -1.91 70.89
CA ILE A 156 -34.23 -1.97 70.40
C ILE A 156 -34.08 -0.82 69.37
N ALA A 157 -33.08 0.03 69.55
CA ALA A 157 -32.80 1.13 68.63
C ALA A 157 -32.56 0.59 67.21
N LEU A 158 -33.32 1.07 66.23
CA LEU A 158 -33.08 0.75 64.82
C LEU A 158 -31.91 1.55 64.25
N GLY A 159 -31.52 2.66 64.89
CA GLY A 159 -30.47 3.55 64.43
C GLY A 159 -30.88 4.46 63.27
N SER A 160 -29.91 5.12 62.67
CA SER A 160 -30.09 5.92 61.45
C SER A 160 -30.44 5.04 60.26
N ALA A 161 -31.39 5.49 59.44
CA ALA A 161 -31.78 4.75 58.25
C ALA A 161 -30.57 4.57 57.30
N PRO A 162 -30.35 3.37 56.74
CA PRO A 162 -29.37 3.17 55.67
C PRO A 162 -29.71 4.07 54.46
N PRO A 163 -28.74 4.38 53.58
CA PRO A 163 -29.01 5.09 52.34
C PRO A 163 -30.08 4.34 51.51
N GLN A 164 -30.93 5.09 50.80
CA GLN A 164 -32.05 4.51 50.05
C GLN A 164 -31.60 3.62 48.90
N TYR A 165 -30.52 4.03 48.25
CA TYR A 165 -29.89 3.32 47.16
C TYR A 165 -28.46 2.97 47.57
N LEU A 166 -28.00 1.83 47.07
CA LEU A 166 -26.59 1.56 46.93
C LEU A 166 -26.26 1.91 45.50
N GLU A 167 -25.38 2.89 45.31
CA GLU A 167 -24.71 3.10 44.02
C GLU A 167 -23.78 1.90 43.84
N ILE A 168 -24.12 1.04 42.88
CA ILE A 168 -23.27 -0.05 42.49
C ILE A 168 -22.94 0.07 41.01
N ASP A 169 -21.67 -0.15 40.69
CA ASP A 169 -21.25 -0.33 39.32
C ASP A 169 -21.73 -1.70 38.86
N THR A 170 -22.61 -1.71 37.86
CA THR A 170 -23.13 -2.94 37.25
C THR A 170 -22.40 -3.30 35.97
N ARG A 171 -21.46 -2.46 35.51
CA ARG A 171 -20.68 -2.70 34.32
C ARG A 171 -19.93 -4.02 34.46
N THR A 172 -20.15 -4.90 33.50
CA THR A 172 -19.45 -6.18 33.39
C THR A 172 -19.07 -6.39 31.94
N GLY A 173 -17.83 -6.78 31.71
CA GLY A 173 -17.30 -7.05 30.38
C GLY A 173 -15.91 -6.46 30.23
N ALA A 174 -15.36 -6.61 29.04
CA ALA A 174 -14.09 -6.03 28.68
C ALA A 174 -14.18 -5.49 27.26
N VAL A 175 -13.46 -4.41 27.00
CA VAL A 175 -13.24 -3.86 25.67
C VAL A 175 -11.75 -3.67 25.47
N ILE A 176 -11.28 -4.03 24.29
CA ILE A 176 -9.92 -3.76 23.82
C ILE A 176 -10.08 -2.90 22.58
N GLU A 177 -9.34 -1.80 22.52
CA GLU A 177 -9.22 -0.93 21.37
C GLU A 177 -7.74 -0.82 21.02
N ALA A 178 -7.39 -1.09 19.77
CA ALA A 178 -6.05 -0.92 19.28
C ALA A 178 -6.07 -0.05 18.02
N THR A 179 -5.16 0.93 17.97
CA THR A 179 -4.95 1.78 16.81
C THR A 179 -3.55 1.56 16.26
N THR A 180 -3.40 1.53 14.94
CA THR A 180 -2.10 1.44 14.30
C THR A 180 -2.03 2.27 13.02
N ASP A 181 -0.89 2.91 12.86
CA ASP A 181 -0.42 3.58 11.67
C ASP A 181 0.96 3.03 11.32
N GLY A 182 1.25 2.85 10.04
CA GLY A 182 2.61 2.44 9.71
C GLY A 182 2.85 2.08 8.27
N ARG A 183 4.12 1.77 8.00
CA ARG A 183 4.57 1.11 6.79
C ARG A 183 5.62 0.06 7.11
N VAL A 184 5.55 -1.06 6.40
CA VAL A 184 6.53 -2.14 6.48
C VAL A 184 6.84 -2.66 5.10
N GLY A 185 8.11 -2.85 4.81
CA GLY A 185 8.57 -3.35 3.52
C GLY A 185 10.04 -3.15 3.29
N LEU A 186 10.42 -3.09 2.01
CA LEU A 186 11.78 -2.86 1.55
C LEU A 186 11.89 -1.48 0.92
N GLU A 187 13.00 -0.80 1.16
CA GLU A 187 13.43 0.33 0.36
C GLU A 187 14.59 -0.12 -0.54
N VAL A 188 14.36 -0.07 -1.85
CA VAL A 188 15.30 -0.50 -2.87
C VAL A 188 15.90 0.73 -3.54
N GLY A 189 17.20 0.94 -3.35
CA GLY A 189 17.99 1.94 -4.04
C GLY A 189 18.78 1.28 -5.18
N ILE A 190 18.68 1.85 -6.37
CA ILE A 190 19.45 1.40 -7.53
C ILE A 190 20.16 2.58 -8.17
N LYS A 191 21.44 2.38 -8.46
CA LYS A 191 22.25 3.33 -9.19
C LYS A 191 22.95 2.64 -10.35
N ILE A 192 22.71 3.08 -11.59
CA ILE A 192 23.30 2.47 -12.78
C ILE A 192 24.07 3.52 -13.56
N ASP A 193 25.33 3.25 -13.83
CA ASP A 193 26.16 4.12 -14.67
C ASP A 193 25.77 4.00 -16.14
N SER A 194 26.21 4.95 -16.96
CA SER A 194 26.00 4.87 -18.40
C SER A 194 26.71 3.68 -18.99
N GLY A 195 25.92 2.66 -19.34
CA GLY A 195 26.31 1.66 -20.33
C GLY A 195 26.55 2.31 -21.68
N SER A 196 27.05 1.52 -22.62
CA SER A 196 27.28 1.95 -24.00
C SER A 196 26.28 1.32 -24.96
N VAL A 197 25.90 2.05 -26.00
CA VAL A 197 25.23 1.53 -27.17
C VAL A 197 26.12 1.69 -28.39
N ASP A 198 26.23 0.60 -29.14
CA ASP A 198 26.85 0.54 -30.44
C ASP A 198 25.76 0.21 -31.46
N ALA A 199 25.70 0.96 -32.55
CA ALA A 199 24.71 0.74 -33.59
C ALA A 199 25.35 0.75 -34.97
N LYS A 200 24.93 -0.19 -35.80
CA LYS A 200 25.26 -0.28 -37.21
C LYS A 200 23.98 -0.27 -38.01
N VAL A 201 23.82 0.75 -38.86
CA VAL A 201 22.64 0.94 -39.70
C VAL A 201 23.07 0.97 -41.16
N SER A 202 22.50 0.09 -41.97
CA SER A 202 22.81 -0.05 -43.37
C SER A 202 21.57 0.23 -44.22
N TYR A 203 21.74 1.03 -45.27
CA TYR A 203 20.68 1.40 -46.22
C TYR A 203 21.05 1.00 -47.65
N ALA A 204 20.05 0.63 -48.43
CA ALA A 204 20.09 0.71 -49.88
C ALA A 204 19.30 1.96 -50.31
N ALA A 205 20.02 3.02 -50.66
CA ALA A 205 19.44 4.30 -51.06
C ALA A 205 19.43 4.40 -52.58
N SER A 206 18.26 4.34 -53.20
CA SER A 206 18.09 4.44 -54.66
C SER A 206 17.49 5.79 -55.08
N LEU A 207 17.87 6.25 -56.27
CA LEU A 207 17.21 7.34 -56.97
C LEU A 207 17.17 7.06 -58.48
N ASP A 208 16.21 7.64 -59.17
CA ASP A 208 16.01 7.53 -60.60
C ASP A 208 16.56 8.78 -61.32
N ILE A 209 17.58 8.62 -62.15
CA ILE A 209 18.06 9.70 -63.01
C ILE A 209 17.23 9.70 -64.31
N PRO A 210 16.40 10.72 -64.57
CA PRO A 210 15.58 10.77 -65.77
C PRO A 210 16.45 10.97 -67.02
N ASP A 211 15.98 10.46 -68.17
CA ASP A 211 16.60 10.75 -69.46
C ASP A 211 16.43 12.23 -69.83
N THR A 212 17.54 12.97 -69.77
CA THR A 212 17.63 14.41 -70.02
C THR A 212 17.90 14.75 -71.49
N THR A 213 18.05 13.78 -72.39
CA THR A 213 18.39 14.03 -73.80
C THR A 213 17.33 14.83 -74.55
N ALA A 214 16.07 14.71 -74.15
CA ALA A 214 14.93 15.43 -74.73
C ALA A 214 14.48 16.65 -73.90
N LEU A 215 15.15 16.95 -72.78
CA LEU A 215 14.81 18.04 -71.86
C LEU A 215 15.68 19.27 -72.14
N THR A 216 15.15 20.45 -71.81
CA THR A 216 15.89 21.73 -71.90
C THR A 216 16.30 22.20 -70.51
N VAL A 217 17.39 22.97 -70.43
CA VAL A 217 17.78 23.70 -69.22
C VAL A 217 16.59 24.50 -68.67
N GLY A 218 16.45 24.55 -67.35
CA GLY A 218 15.30 25.12 -66.65
C GLY A 218 14.12 24.15 -66.50
N SER A 219 14.27 22.89 -66.92
CA SER A 219 13.29 21.85 -66.59
C SER A 219 13.46 21.38 -65.14
N THR A 220 12.35 21.20 -64.45
CA THR A 220 12.32 20.59 -63.11
C THR A 220 12.36 19.06 -63.23
N LEU A 221 13.26 18.42 -62.47
CA LEU A 221 13.45 16.98 -62.44
C LEU A 221 13.06 16.42 -61.06
N SER A 222 12.39 15.28 -61.06
CA SER A 222 12.13 14.49 -59.85
C SER A 222 13.01 13.24 -59.88
N PHE A 223 13.68 12.95 -58.76
CA PHE A 223 14.59 11.80 -58.65
C PHE A 223 13.93 10.56 -58.04
N ASN A 224 12.66 10.62 -57.63
CA ASN A 224 11.94 9.52 -56.97
C ASN A 224 12.81 8.73 -55.97
N PRO A 225 13.42 9.42 -54.98
CA PRO A 225 14.30 8.75 -54.04
C PRO A 225 13.53 7.70 -53.23
N ASN A 226 14.22 6.62 -52.91
CA ASN A 226 13.72 5.60 -52.00
C ASN A 226 14.88 5.03 -51.20
N SER A 227 14.67 4.82 -49.90
CA SER A 227 15.60 4.18 -48.99
C SER A 227 14.96 2.92 -48.41
N LEU A 228 15.77 1.88 -48.24
CA LEU A 228 15.36 0.67 -47.54
C LEU A 228 16.48 0.28 -46.58
N LEU A 229 16.13 -0.04 -45.33
CA LEU A 229 17.08 -0.69 -44.43
C LEU A 229 17.49 -2.03 -45.03
N ALA A 230 18.78 -2.19 -45.30
CA ALA A 230 19.35 -3.32 -46.01
C ALA A 230 20.67 -3.73 -45.37
N GLY A 231 21.23 -4.90 -45.71
CA GLY A 231 22.51 -5.34 -45.16
C GLY A 231 22.42 -5.81 -43.69
N ASN A 232 23.52 -5.68 -42.96
CA ASN A 232 23.64 -6.18 -41.58
C ASN A 232 23.44 -5.05 -40.57
N ASN A 233 22.18 -4.87 -40.16
CA ASN A 233 21.78 -3.91 -39.13
C ASN A 233 21.95 -4.54 -37.74
N MET A 234 22.58 -3.81 -36.82
CA MET A 234 22.91 -4.30 -35.47
C MET A 234 22.68 -3.19 -34.45
N LEU A 235 22.12 -3.55 -33.31
CA LEU A 235 22.02 -2.71 -32.13
C LEU A 235 22.51 -3.53 -30.93
N ASN A 236 23.65 -3.13 -30.38
CA ASN A 236 24.26 -3.78 -29.22
C ASN A 236 24.35 -2.78 -28.08
N THR A 237 24.09 -3.25 -26.88
CA THR A 237 24.33 -2.49 -25.67
C THR A 237 25.26 -3.25 -24.74
N THR A 238 26.02 -2.51 -23.95
CA THR A 238 26.85 -3.05 -22.89
C THR A 238 26.44 -2.38 -21.59
N PHE A 239 25.97 -3.18 -20.66
CA PHE A 239 25.60 -2.72 -19.33
C PHE A 239 26.85 -2.28 -18.56
N SER A 240 26.70 -1.27 -17.69
CA SER A 240 27.81 -0.70 -16.94
C SER A 240 27.86 -1.22 -15.51
N SER A 241 28.53 -0.47 -14.64
CA SER A 241 28.48 -0.68 -13.20
C SER A 241 27.08 -0.35 -12.65
N MET A 242 26.69 -1.12 -11.65
CA MET A 242 25.45 -0.91 -10.90
C MET A 242 25.77 -0.94 -9.41
N GLN A 243 25.05 -0.16 -8.64
CA GLN A 243 24.98 -0.24 -7.19
C GLN A 243 23.54 -0.57 -6.80
N LEU A 244 23.39 -1.46 -5.82
CA LEU A 244 22.10 -1.86 -5.27
C LEU A 244 22.15 -1.71 -3.75
N SER A 245 21.09 -1.15 -3.17
CA SER A 245 20.86 -1.13 -1.74
C SER A 245 19.45 -1.63 -1.47
N VAL A 246 19.29 -2.54 -0.51
CA VAL A 246 18.00 -3.00 -0.04
C VAL A 246 18.00 -2.85 1.47
N ASP A 247 17.09 -2.02 1.98
CA ASP A 247 16.88 -1.80 3.40
C ASP A 247 15.52 -2.36 3.80
N ALA A 248 15.45 -3.04 4.95
CA ALA A 248 14.20 -3.28 5.66
C ALA A 248 13.77 -1.98 6.33
N VAL A 249 12.53 -1.57 6.09
CA VAL A 249 11.92 -0.40 6.73
C VAL A 249 10.71 -0.87 7.52
N MET A 250 10.68 -0.52 8.81
CA MET A 250 9.56 -0.75 9.71
C MET A 250 9.29 0.53 10.49
N GLU A 251 8.23 1.21 10.09
CA GLU A 251 7.74 2.43 10.73
C GLU A 251 6.33 2.14 11.24
N LEU A 252 6.19 1.85 12.54
CA LEU A 252 4.93 1.46 13.16
C LEU A 252 4.69 2.33 14.39
N SER A 253 3.53 2.96 14.45
CA SER A 253 3.09 3.63 15.65
C SER A 253 1.67 3.21 15.99
N GLY A 254 1.33 3.24 17.27
CA GLY A 254 0.01 2.84 17.71
C GLY A 254 -0.18 2.83 19.20
N SER A 255 -1.37 2.43 19.60
CA SER A 255 -1.72 2.17 20.99
C SER A 255 -2.58 0.94 21.09
N ILE A 256 -2.47 0.27 22.24
CA ILE A 256 -3.39 -0.78 22.67
C ILE A 256 -3.94 -0.30 24.00
N ASP A 257 -5.24 -0.09 24.06
CA ASP A 257 -5.98 0.34 25.23
C ASP A 257 -6.99 -0.76 25.57
N ALA A 258 -7.02 -1.18 26.83
CA ALA A 258 -7.90 -2.22 27.32
C ALA A 258 -8.58 -1.78 28.61
N GLU A 259 -9.89 -1.99 28.68
CA GLU A 259 -10.71 -1.69 29.84
C GLU A 259 -11.52 -2.93 30.22
N ALA A 260 -11.44 -3.35 31.48
CA ALA A 260 -12.22 -4.45 32.03
C ALA A 260 -13.04 -3.97 33.22
N CYS A 261 -14.30 -4.36 33.27
CA CYS A 261 -15.24 -4.04 34.34
C CYS A 261 -15.77 -5.32 34.99
N LEU A 262 -15.79 -5.33 36.32
CA LEU A 262 -16.45 -6.35 37.12
C LEU A 262 -17.56 -5.70 37.95
N ALA A 263 -18.78 -6.24 37.86
CA ALA A 263 -19.88 -5.80 38.69
C ALA A 263 -19.46 -5.76 40.18
N LEU A 264 -19.79 -4.66 40.85
CA LEU A 264 -19.47 -4.35 42.25
C LEU A 264 -18.00 -4.03 42.55
N ALA A 265 -17.08 -4.28 41.62
CA ALA A 265 -15.65 -4.04 41.82
C ALA A 265 -15.12 -2.86 40.98
N GLY A 266 -15.91 -2.37 40.03
CA GLY A 266 -15.59 -1.22 39.18
C GLY A 266 -14.86 -1.61 37.89
N CYS A 267 -14.33 -0.61 37.19
CA CYS A 267 -13.54 -0.80 35.97
C CYS A 267 -12.07 -0.49 36.22
N ALA A 268 -11.19 -1.21 35.53
CA ALA A 268 -9.77 -0.92 35.43
C ALA A 268 -9.39 -0.81 33.96
N ALA A 269 -8.64 0.23 33.62
CA ALA A 269 -8.09 0.44 32.30
C ALA A 269 -6.56 0.36 32.34
N GLY A 270 -5.98 -0.19 31.29
CA GLY A 270 -4.55 -0.22 31.04
C GLY A 270 -4.31 -0.01 29.56
N GLY A 271 -3.14 0.49 29.21
CA GLY A 271 -2.77 0.62 27.82
C GLY A 271 -1.28 0.81 27.65
N THR A 272 -0.80 0.57 26.43
CA THR A 272 0.57 0.84 26.03
C THR A 272 0.57 1.55 24.67
N GLN A 273 1.55 2.41 24.47
CA GLN A 273 1.84 3.01 23.17
C GLN A 273 3.14 2.41 22.65
N PHE A 274 3.23 2.26 21.34
CA PHE A 274 4.45 1.86 20.66
C PHE A 274 4.73 2.83 19.51
N ASP A 275 6.02 3.05 19.29
CA ASP A 275 6.55 3.90 18.22
C ASP A 275 7.88 3.25 17.80
N ILE A 276 7.87 2.62 16.64
CA ILE A 276 8.96 1.88 16.03
C ILE A 276 9.29 2.63 14.75
N ASP A 277 10.49 3.19 14.66
CA ASP A 277 11.01 3.85 13.46
C ASP A 277 12.40 3.27 13.22
N GLU A 278 12.42 2.11 12.58
CA GLU A 278 13.63 1.32 12.42
C GLU A 278 13.89 1.02 10.96
N ARG A 279 15.17 1.14 10.60
CA ARG A 279 15.69 0.82 9.28
C ARG A 279 16.92 -0.05 9.45
N ALA A 280 16.91 -1.20 8.78
CA ALA A 280 18.02 -2.13 8.80
C ALA A 280 18.52 -2.39 7.38
N PRO A 281 19.81 -2.18 7.06
CA PRO A 281 20.34 -2.59 5.78
C PRO A 281 20.20 -4.10 5.66
N ILE A 282 19.77 -4.61 4.52
CA ILE A 282 19.71 -6.05 4.25
C ILE A 282 20.84 -6.42 3.32
N LEU A 283 20.92 -5.73 2.19
CA LEU A 283 21.85 -6.01 1.11
C LEU A 283 22.42 -4.71 0.55
N GLY A 284 23.73 -4.66 0.43
CA GLY A 284 24.45 -3.68 -0.37
C GLY A 284 25.26 -4.39 -1.44
N PHE A 285 25.22 -3.89 -2.67
CA PHE A 285 26.12 -4.30 -3.73
C PHE A 285 26.78 -3.08 -4.33
N ASN A 286 28.11 -3.10 -4.36
CA ASN A 286 28.95 -2.09 -4.99
C ASN A 286 28.63 -0.64 -4.55
N GLN A 287 28.15 -0.44 -3.31
CA GLN A 287 27.73 0.89 -2.82
C GLN A 287 28.89 1.90 -2.78
N ASP A 288 30.10 1.42 -2.52
CA ASP A 288 31.34 2.20 -2.49
C ASP A 288 32.05 2.31 -3.84
N GLY A 289 31.59 1.58 -4.86
CA GLY A 289 32.25 1.46 -6.16
C GLY A 289 33.42 0.47 -6.19
N GLU A 290 33.67 -0.28 -5.11
CA GLU A 290 34.77 -1.26 -5.02
C GLU A 290 34.32 -2.70 -5.36
N GLY A 291 33.07 -2.90 -5.78
CA GLY A 291 32.50 -4.20 -6.16
C GLY A 291 32.19 -5.14 -4.99
N GLY A 292 32.11 -4.60 -3.77
CA GLY A 292 31.81 -5.36 -2.56
C GLY A 292 30.33 -5.78 -2.45
N ILE A 293 30.08 -6.85 -1.70
CA ILE A 293 28.74 -7.21 -1.20
C ILE A 293 28.74 -6.93 0.30
N GLU A 294 27.67 -6.31 0.79
CA GLU A 294 27.38 -6.12 2.20
C GLU A 294 26.04 -6.79 2.53
N ILE A 295 25.97 -7.46 3.67
CA ILE A 295 24.78 -8.13 4.17
C ILE A 295 24.58 -7.66 5.59
N LEU A 296 23.39 -7.17 5.93
CA LEU A 296 23.16 -6.54 7.23
C LEU A 296 24.15 -5.40 7.54
N GLY A 297 24.56 -4.66 6.51
CA GLY A 297 25.55 -3.58 6.60
C GLY A 297 26.98 -4.04 6.92
N LEU A 298 27.28 -5.33 6.75
CA LEU A 298 28.59 -5.91 7.03
C LEU A 298 29.10 -6.72 5.83
N PRO A 299 30.42 -6.74 5.57
CA PRO A 299 30.97 -7.61 4.54
C PRO A 299 30.80 -9.10 4.94
N PRO A 300 30.63 -10.03 3.99
CA PRO A 300 30.44 -11.47 4.27
C PRO A 300 31.49 -12.07 5.22
N SER A 301 32.73 -11.60 5.12
CA SER A 301 33.84 -12.05 5.99
C SER A 301 33.64 -11.71 7.47
N ALA A 302 32.96 -10.60 7.80
CA ALA A 302 32.63 -10.23 9.18
C ALA A 302 31.56 -11.15 9.79
N LEU A 303 30.71 -11.76 8.95
CA LEU A 303 29.69 -12.72 9.34
C LEU A 303 30.18 -14.18 9.34
N ASN A 304 31.49 -14.41 9.07
CA ASN A 304 32.07 -15.73 8.81
C ASN A 304 31.39 -16.48 7.65
N LEU A 305 30.82 -15.75 6.69
CA LEU A 305 30.26 -16.33 5.47
C LEU A 305 31.39 -16.53 4.44
N PRO A 306 31.34 -17.59 3.62
CA PRO A 306 32.26 -17.74 2.51
C PRO A 306 32.12 -16.54 1.57
N VAL A 307 33.26 -15.97 1.15
CA VAL A 307 33.25 -15.00 0.06
C VAL A 307 32.95 -15.79 -1.22
N PRO A 308 31.91 -15.44 -1.98
CA PRO A 308 31.59 -16.12 -3.23
C PRO A 308 32.76 -15.99 -4.21
N ASP A 309 33.15 -17.09 -4.87
CA ASP A 309 34.18 -17.10 -5.93
C ASP A 309 33.60 -16.66 -7.31
N GLY A 310 32.38 -16.12 -7.32
CA GLY A 310 31.67 -15.72 -8.53
C GLY A 310 30.17 -15.53 -8.28
N PHE A 311 29.41 -15.35 -9.37
CA PHE A 311 27.96 -15.19 -9.37
C PHE A 311 27.27 -16.36 -10.10
N PRO A 312 26.07 -16.78 -9.67
CA PRO A 312 25.30 -16.24 -8.55
C PRO A 312 25.92 -16.52 -7.18
N ALA A 313 25.78 -15.56 -6.27
CA ALA A 313 26.29 -15.60 -4.91
C ALA A 313 25.14 -15.85 -3.93
N SER A 314 25.01 -17.09 -3.44
CA SER A 314 24.00 -17.45 -2.45
C SER A 314 24.56 -17.45 -1.03
N MET A 315 23.79 -16.90 -0.10
CA MET A 315 24.13 -16.73 1.31
C MET A 315 22.88 -16.86 2.18
N SER A 316 23.01 -17.60 3.27
CA SER A 316 21.95 -17.77 4.27
C SER A 316 22.48 -17.23 5.59
N VAL A 317 21.80 -16.23 6.14
CA VAL A 317 22.19 -15.56 7.39
C VAL A 317 21.28 -16.03 8.50
N GLY A 318 21.65 -17.13 9.15
CA GLY A 318 21.10 -17.53 10.46
C GLY A 318 19.58 -17.66 10.55
N GLY A 319 18.86 -17.86 9.43
CA GLY A 319 17.40 -17.89 9.37
C GLY A 319 16.72 -16.52 9.25
N TYR A 320 17.48 -15.41 9.19
CA TYR A 320 16.97 -14.06 8.99
C TYR A 320 16.76 -13.72 7.51
N ALA A 321 17.68 -14.17 6.66
CA ALA A 321 17.65 -13.89 5.23
C ALA A 321 18.34 -14.98 4.44
N ASP A 322 17.74 -15.38 3.33
CA ASP A 322 18.37 -16.09 2.24
C ASP A 322 18.48 -15.14 1.05
N VAL A 323 19.71 -14.84 0.64
CA VAL A 323 19.99 -13.94 -0.47
C VAL A 323 20.72 -14.72 -1.55
N THR A 324 20.26 -14.64 -2.79
CA THR A 324 21.04 -15.01 -3.98
C THR A 324 21.19 -13.77 -4.84
N LEU A 325 22.40 -13.25 -4.89
CA LEU A 325 22.73 -12.09 -5.72
C LEU A 325 23.25 -12.57 -7.07
N TYR A 326 22.75 -11.95 -8.14
CA TYR A 326 23.24 -12.12 -9.50
C TYR A 326 24.01 -10.86 -9.91
N LEU A 327 25.00 -11.00 -10.79
CA LEU A 327 25.65 -9.85 -11.43
C LEU A 327 24.90 -9.63 -12.74
N PRO A 328 23.94 -8.68 -12.80
CA PRO A 328 23.18 -8.50 -14.01
C PRO A 328 24.10 -7.97 -15.12
N GLN A 329 24.07 -8.64 -16.25
CA GLN A 329 24.64 -8.20 -17.52
C GLN A 329 23.54 -8.26 -18.58
N PRO A 330 22.50 -7.40 -18.50
CA PRO A 330 21.40 -7.36 -19.47
C PRO A 330 21.86 -6.73 -20.81
N ASP A 331 23.03 -7.14 -21.30
CA ASP A 331 23.57 -6.76 -22.60
C ASP A 331 22.55 -7.13 -23.68
N ALA A 332 21.87 -6.12 -24.21
CA ALA A 332 20.90 -6.33 -25.27
C ALA A 332 21.64 -6.42 -26.62
N THR A 333 21.34 -7.45 -27.40
CA THR A 333 21.79 -7.60 -28.79
C THR A 333 20.58 -7.80 -29.68
N GLY A 334 20.51 -7.04 -30.77
CA GLY A 334 19.41 -7.16 -31.71
C GLY A 334 19.73 -6.57 -33.08
N GLY A 335 18.67 -6.34 -33.86
CA GLY A 335 18.79 -5.99 -35.28
C GLY A 335 17.47 -5.50 -35.87
N LEU A 336 17.37 -5.55 -37.20
CA LEU A 336 16.22 -5.02 -37.94
C LEU A 336 14.91 -5.77 -37.61
N ASP A 337 13.93 -5.05 -37.12
CA ASP A 337 12.52 -5.47 -37.12
C ASP A 337 11.85 -5.01 -38.41
N ASN A 338 11.52 -5.98 -39.28
CA ASN A 338 10.90 -5.69 -40.58
C ASN A 338 9.47 -5.12 -40.47
N ALA A 339 8.80 -5.29 -39.32
CA ALA A 339 7.43 -4.81 -39.15
C ALA A 339 7.38 -3.29 -38.89
N SER A 340 8.28 -2.78 -38.06
CA SER A 340 8.41 -1.35 -37.74
C SER A 340 9.44 -0.63 -38.61
N ASN A 341 10.33 -1.36 -39.31
CA ASN A 341 11.49 -0.82 -40.00
C ASN A 341 12.42 -0.03 -39.04
N THR A 342 12.56 -0.54 -37.82
CA THR A 342 13.45 -0.04 -36.76
C THR A 342 14.43 -1.12 -36.33
N LEU A 343 15.48 -0.78 -35.60
CA LEU A 343 16.34 -1.78 -34.97
C LEU A 343 15.88 -1.98 -33.53
N LYS A 344 15.64 -3.22 -33.12
CA LYS A 344 15.25 -3.55 -31.75
C LYS A 344 16.27 -4.45 -31.09
N ALA A 345 16.55 -4.22 -29.82
CA ALA A 345 17.36 -5.08 -28.96
C ALA A 345 16.68 -5.25 -27.61
N HIS A 346 16.79 -6.44 -27.03
CA HIS A 346 16.21 -6.78 -25.73
C HIS A 346 17.28 -7.49 -24.89
N GLY A 347 17.37 -7.11 -23.62
CA GLY A 347 18.21 -7.74 -22.61
C GLY A 347 17.43 -7.90 -21.31
N GLN A 348 17.55 -9.06 -20.68
CA GLN A 348 16.99 -9.34 -19.37
C GLN A 348 18.02 -10.15 -18.59
N ASP A 349 18.18 -9.83 -17.31
CA ASP A 349 18.98 -10.64 -16.40
C ASP A 349 18.39 -10.59 -14.98
N ASP A 350 18.62 -11.66 -14.23
CA ASP A 350 18.21 -11.75 -12.84
C ASP A 350 19.09 -10.79 -12.03
N LEU A 351 18.51 -10.04 -11.09
CA LEU A 351 19.25 -9.11 -10.24
C LEU A 351 19.46 -9.72 -8.85
N VAL A 352 18.37 -10.09 -8.17
CA VAL A 352 18.44 -10.65 -6.82
C VAL A 352 17.24 -11.55 -6.55
N ASP A 353 17.49 -12.70 -5.92
CA ASP A 353 16.48 -13.44 -5.18
C ASP A 353 16.71 -13.15 -3.70
N LEU A 354 15.71 -12.60 -3.03
CA LEU A 354 15.81 -12.26 -1.62
C LEU A 354 14.62 -12.88 -0.89
N ILE A 355 14.90 -13.64 0.16
CA ILE A 355 13.90 -14.11 1.12
C ILE A 355 14.32 -13.56 2.48
N VAL A 356 13.52 -12.70 3.08
CA VAL A 356 13.83 -11.98 4.33
C VAL A 356 12.70 -12.11 5.33
N ASP A 357 13.11 -12.24 6.59
CA ASP A 357 12.26 -12.20 7.76
C ASP A 357 12.46 -10.84 8.44
N ILE A 358 11.67 -9.85 8.01
CA ILE A 358 11.92 -8.43 8.29
C ILE A 358 11.80 -8.13 9.79
N ASP A 359 10.84 -8.75 10.45
CA ASP A 359 10.61 -8.63 11.89
C ASP A 359 11.85 -9.05 12.70
N ASN A 360 12.45 -10.18 12.37
CA ASN A 360 13.65 -10.70 13.01
C ASN A 360 14.89 -9.84 12.71
N ILE A 361 15.01 -9.32 11.49
CA ILE A 361 16.09 -8.38 11.13
C ILE A 361 15.95 -7.09 11.94
N VAL A 362 14.78 -6.45 11.93
CA VAL A 362 14.53 -5.17 12.59
C VAL A 362 14.66 -5.28 14.11
N THR A 363 14.08 -6.32 14.73
CA THR A 363 14.19 -6.53 16.19
C THR A 363 15.64 -6.72 16.64
N SER A 364 16.45 -7.40 15.82
CA SER A 364 17.88 -7.57 16.10
C SER A 364 18.63 -6.24 16.00
N ALA A 365 18.32 -5.41 15.01
CA ALA A 365 18.94 -4.10 14.79
C ALA A 365 18.58 -3.10 15.90
N ALA A 366 17.32 -3.09 16.36
CA ALA A 366 16.84 -2.25 17.46
C ALA A 366 17.40 -2.68 18.84
N GLY A 367 18.10 -3.83 18.93
CA GLY A 367 18.64 -4.36 20.18
C GLY A 367 17.57 -4.77 21.20
N ALA A 368 16.33 -4.99 20.74
CA ALA A 368 15.16 -5.23 21.56
C ALA A 368 14.50 -6.58 21.17
N PRO A 369 15.07 -7.73 21.56
CA PRO A 369 14.40 -9.02 21.39
C PRO A 369 13.07 -9.00 22.15
N GLY A 370 11.96 -9.13 21.43
CA GLY A 370 10.59 -8.98 21.96
C GLY A 370 9.92 -7.63 21.66
N LEU A 371 10.52 -6.74 20.87
CA LEU A 371 9.88 -5.48 20.45
C LEU A 371 8.54 -5.74 19.74
N LEU A 372 8.48 -6.84 18.98
CA LEU A 372 7.32 -7.24 18.23
C LEU A 372 6.46 -8.27 18.97
N GLY A 373 6.79 -8.67 20.20
CA GLY A 373 6.00 -9.64 20.92
C GLY A 373 6.21 -9.59 22.42
N GLY A 374 5.13 -9.38 23.20
CA GLY A 374 5.24 -9.23 24.65
C GLY A 374 3.93 -9.41 25.41
N ASP A 375 4.07 -9.65 26.71
CA ASP A 375 2.96 -9.66 27.65
C ASP A 375 2.67 -8.22 28.12
N LEU A 376 1.42 -7.77 28.00
CA LEU A 376 0.99 -6.56 28.69
C LEU A 376 0.88 -6.83 30.19
N PRO A 377 1.08 -5.80 31.04
CA PRO A 377 0.78 -5.91 32.45
C PRO A 377 -0.67 -6.41 32.65
N PRO A 378 -0.92 -7.36 33.57
CA PRO A 378 -2.27 -7.82 33.82
C PRO A 378 -3.16 -6.66 34.27
N ILE A 379 -4.40 -6.62 33.80
CA ILE A 379 -5.40 -5.68 34.31
C ILE A 379 -5.92 -6.25 35.63
N SER A 380 -5.55 -5.63 36.74
CA SER A 380 -5.95 -6.07 38.07
C SER A 380 -7.03 -5.16 38.67
N ILE A 381 -8.09 -5.75 39.22
CA ILE A 381 -9.07 -5.05 40.06
C ILE A 381 -8.83 -5.48 41.52
N GLY A 382 -8.14 -4.62 42.27
CA GLY A 382 -7.68 -4.94 43.62
C GLY A 382 -6.50 -5.93 43.60
N ALA A 383 -6.70 -7.12 44.16
CA ALA A 383 -5.69 -8.19 44.21
C ALA A 383 -5.97 -9.35 43.24
N LEU A 384 -6.92 -9.15 42.31
CA LEU A 384 -7.32 -10.14 41.32
C LEU A 384 -6.92 -9.64 39.93
N ASP A 385 -6.13 -10.43 39.21
CA ASP A 385 -5.81 -10.21 37.80
C ASP A 385 -7.00 -10.68 36.97
N VAL A 386 -7.65 -9.75 36.29
CA VAL A 386 -8.94 -9.95 35.61
C VAL A 386 -8.75 -10.23 34.12
N ALA A 387 -7.63 -9.79 33.57
CA ALA A 387 -7.28 -10.04 32.18
C ALA A 387 -5.76 -10.04 32.00
N THR A 388 -5.29 -10.93 31.15
CA THR A 388 -3.92 -10.95 30.62
C THR A 388 -4.00 -10.84 29.10
N PHE A 389 -3.08 -10.06 28.54
CA PHE A 389 -3.00 -9.85 27.10
C PHE A 389 -1.56 -10.07 26.68
N SER A 390 -1.37 -10.83 25.61
CA SER A 390 -0.12 -10.85 24.86
C SER A 390 -0.41 -10.29 23.47
N TYR A 391 0.60 -9.66 22.89
CA TYR A 391 0.52 -9.17 21.53
C TYR A 391 1.73 -9.65 20.75
N ASP A 392 1.52 -9.92 19.47
CA ASP A 392 2.53 -10.05 18.43
C ASP A 392 2.21 -8.97 17.38
N ILE A 393 3.10 -8.00 17.23
CA ILE A 393 2.86 -6.79 16.45
C ILE A 393 2.87 -7.12 14.96
N ILE A 394 3.90 -7.82 14.47
CA ILE A 394 4.08 -8.06 13.04
C ILE A 394 5.00 -9.27 12.80
N ASN A 395 4.56 -10.18 11.93
CA ASN A 395 5.42 -11.13 11.23
C ASN A 395 5.41 -10.80 9.73
N VAL A 396 6.57 -10.50 9.15
CA VAL A 396 6.71 -10.16 7.72
C VAL A 396 7.77 -11.03 7.07
N GLY A 397 7.32 -11.96 6.24
CA GLY A 397 8.14 -12.65 5.26
C GLY A 397 8.03 -11.99 3.89
N MET A 398 9.16 -11.55 3.33
CA MET A 398 9.22 -11.08 1.93
C MET A 398 10.17 -11.92 1.10
N GLY A 399 9.75 -12.23 -0.12
CA GLY A 399 10.49 -13.05 -1.06
C GLY A 399 10.63 -12.45 -2.46
N PRO A 400 11.10 -11.21 -2.69
CA PRO A 400 11.22 -10.68 -4.05
C PRO A 400 12.27 -11.44 -4.87
N THR A 401 11.89 -11.89 -6.05
CA THR A 401 12.81 -12.01 -7.19
C THR A 401 12.71 -10.71 -8.00
N ILE A 402 13.85 -10.08 -8.25
CA ILE A 402 13.96 -8.85 -9.03
C ILE A 402 14.76 -9.17 -10.28
N ASP A 403 14.19 -8.83 -11.43
CA ASP A 403 14.86 -8.90 -12.73
C ASP A 403 15.05 -7.50 -13.29
N LEU A 404 16.13 -7.29 -14.03
CA LEU A 404 16.39 -6.06 -14.76
C LEU A 404 16.13 -6.30 -16.24
N VAL A 405 15.12 -5.62 -16.79
CA VAL A 405 14.72 -5.72 -18.20
C VAL A 405 15.06 -4.43 -18.93
N GLN A 406 15.66 -4.56 -20.12
CA GLN A 406 15.99 -3.45 -21.01
C GLN A 406 15.51 -3.72 -22.44
N ASP A 407 14.64 -2.84 -22.93
CA ASP A 407 14.17 -2.80 -24.30
C ASP A 407 14.70 -1.55 -25.01
N PHE A 408 15.28 -1.74 -26.18
CA PHE A 408 15.80 -0.68 -27.02
C PHE A 408 15.13 -0.69 -28.38
N GLU A 409 14.73 0.48 -28.86
CA GLU A 409 14.25 0.68 -30.23
C GLU A 409 14.95 1.90 -30.85
N LEU A 410 15.69 1.67 -31.93
CA LEU A 410 16.36 2.70 -32.71
C LEU A 410 15.60 2.93 -34.02
N ASP A 411 15.13 4.17 -34.21
CA ASP A 411 14.45 4.63 -35.41
C ASP A 411 15.40 5.51 -36.26
N PRO A 412 16.08 4.94 -37.27
CA PRO A 412 17.01 5.67 -38.11
C PRO A 412 16.29 6.41 -39.25
N THR A 413 16.74 7.63 -39.52
CA THR A 413 16.33 8.44 -40.67
C THR A 413 17.55 8.79 -41.52
N LEU A 414 17.50 8.43 -42.80
CA LEU A 414 18.55 8.75 -43.77
C LEU A 414 18.40 10.18 -44.28
N TRP A 415 19.47 10.96 -44.13
CA TRP A 415 19.58 12.29 -44.70
C TRP A 415 20.66 12.35 -45.78
N VAL A 416 20.53 13.34 -46.66
CA VAL A 416 21.54 13.68 -47.65
C VAL A 416 21.74 15.18 -47.71
N THR A 417 22.98 15.58 -47.92
CA THR A 417 23.36 16.89 -48.42
C THR A 417 23.82 16.75 -49.86
N LEU A 418 23.13 17.39 -50.79
CA LEU A 418 23.48 17.47 -52.20
C LEU A 418 24.26 18.76 -52.45
N ALA A 419 25.53 18.64 -52.81
CA ALA A 419 26.33 19.77 -53.29
C ALA A 419 26.30 19.82 -54.83
N PHE A 420 26.12 21.01 -55.37
CA PHE A 420 26.03 21.28 -56.80
C PHE A 420 27.20 22.15 -57.23
N ASP A 421 27.82 21.83 -58.37
CA ASP A 421 28.90 22.66 -58.94
C ASP A 421 28.39 23.96 -59.59
N HIS A 422 27.08 24.06 -59.83
CA HIS A 422 26.36 25.24 -60.31
C HIS A 422 25.10 25.49 -59.48
N GLU A 423 24.58 26.71 -59.50
CA GLU A 423 23.30 27.03 -58.86
C GLU A 423 22.15 26.24 -59.49
N VAL A 424 21.30 25.68 -58.63
CA VAL A 424 20.03 25.05 -58.98
C VAL A 424 18.90 25.75 -58.24
N GLU A 425 17.67 25.66 -58.76
CA GLU A 425 16.48 26.18 -58.08
C GLU A 425 15.73 25.04 -57.39
N ILE A 426 15.59 25.14 -56.06
CA ILE A 426 14.86 24.20 -55.21
C ILE A 426 13.84 24.99 -54.39
N LEU A 427 12.56 24.63 -54.50
CA LEU A 427 11.46 25.33 -53.82
C LEU A 427 11.48 26.86 -54.02
N GLY A 428 11.90 27.32 -55.21
CA GLY A 428 11.99 28.73 -55.57
C GLY A 428 13.26 29.46 -55.10
N ASN A 429 14.22 28.76 -54.48
CA ASN A 429 15.48 29.33 -54.00
C ASN A 429 16.65 28.83 -54.82
N LEU A 430 17.56 29.74 -55.18
CA LEU A 430 18.83 29.40 -55.80
C LEU A 430 19.82 28.93 -54.74
N VAL A 431 20.33 27.71 -54.90
CA VAL A 431 21.24 27.07 -53.94
C VAL A 431 22.35 26.31 -54.67
N THR A 432 23.51 26.20 -54.03
CA THR A 432 24.60 25.29 -54.43
C THR A 432 24.76 24.11 -53.48
N GLU A 433 23.95 24.06 -52.41
CA GLU A 433 23.92 23.00 -51.42
C GLU A 433 22.50 22.86 -50.87
N PHE A 434 22.03 21.64 -50.69
CA PHE A 434 20.70 21.38 -50.15
C PHE A 434 20.68 20.12 -49.29
N THR A 435 20.09 20.22 -48.11
CA THR A 435 20.00 19.12 -47.14
C THR A 435 18.54 18.72 -46.91
N SER A 436 18.24 17.43 -46.98
CA SER A 436 16.90 16.88 -46.76
C SER A 436 16.97 15.40 -46.34
N MET A 437 15.86 14.88 -45.78
CA MET A 437 15.62 13.45 -45.72
C MET A 437 15.64 12.89 -47.15
N TRP A 438 16.27 11.72 -47.33
CA TRP A 438 16.47 11.11 -48.65
C TRP A 438 15.15 10.91 -49.39
N ASP A 439 14.17 10.27 -48.73
CA ASP A 439 12.87 9.93 -49.32
C ASP A 439 11.97 11.14 -49.56
N LEU A 440 12.37 12.32 -49.07
CA LEU A 440 11.64 13.58 -49.21
C LEU A 440 12.39 14.60 -50.08
N LEU A 441 13.37 14.17 -50.90
CA LEU A 441 14.02 15.11 -51.82
C LEU A 441 12.96 15.77 -52.73
N PRO A 442 12.93 17.11 -52.79
CA PRO A 442 12.02 17.84 -53.64
C PRO A 442 12.47 17.76 -55.10
N ASP A 443 11.59 18.19 -56.00
CA ASP A 443 11.96 18.38 -57.39
C ASP A 443 12.99 19.52 -57.53
N ILE A 444 13.96 19.35 -58.43
CA ILE A 444 15.10 20.27 -58.60
C ILE A 444 15.10 20.82 -60.02
N THR A 445 15.21 22.15 -60.16
CA THR A 445 15.32 22.81 -61.46
C THR A 445 16.78 23.17 -61.73
N PHE A 446 17.34 22.58 -62.79
CA PHE A 446 18.74 22.79 -63.15
C PHE A 446 18.88 23.93 -64.16
N LEU A 447 19.81 24.85 -63.89
CA LEU A 447 19.95 26.12 -64.63
C LEU A 447 21.17 26.16 -65.56
N SER A 448 21.95 25.08 -65.61
CA SER A 448 23.12 24.91 -66.46
C SER A 448 22.95 23.74 -67.44
N ASP A 449 23.71 23.76 -68.55
CA ASP A 449 23.72 22.67 -69.53
C ASP A 449 24.19 21.34 -68.90
N ALA A 450 25.11 21.41 -67.94
CA ALA A 450 25.55 20.29 -67.13
C ALA A 450 25.76 20.73 -65.68
N THR A 451 25.38 19.88 -64.73
CA THR A 451 25.59 20.09 -63.30
C THR A 451 26.04 18.79 -62.65
N ILE A 452 27.15 18.85 -61.92
CA ILE A 452 27.67 17.75 -61.11
C ILE A 452 27.00 17.82 -59.74
N VAL A 453 26.40 16.70 -59.32
CA VAL A 453 25.74 16.53 -58.02
C VAL A 453 26.60 15.59 -57.18
N THR A 454 27.03 16.07 -56.02
CA THR A 454 27.87 15.31 -55.07
C THR A 454 27.09 15.06 -53.77
N PRO A 455 26.55 13.85 -53.56
CA PRO A 455 25.80 13.52 -52.35
C PRO A 455 26.72 13.21 -51.17
N THR A 456 26.40 13.75 -50.00
CA THR A 456 26.94 13.34 -48.70
C THR A 456 25.81 12.83 -47.83
N PHE A 457 25.84 11.56 -47.48
CA PHE A 457 24.83 10.91 -46.65
C PHE A 457 25.23 10.95 -45.19
N PHE A 458 24.24 11.12 -44.32
CA PHE A 458 24.41 11.03 -42.87
C PHE A 458 23.13 10.49 -42.25
N LEU A 459 23.25 10.04 -41.01
CA LEU A 459 22.15 9.43 -40.27
C LEU A 459 21.78 10.29 -39.07
N THR A 460 20.49 10.53 -38.89
CA THR A 460 19.93 10.90 -37.59
C THR A 460 19.14 9.70 -37.09
N ALA A 461 19.25 9.34 -35.82
CA ALA A 461 18.46 8.23 -35.28
C ALA A 461 17.96 8.58 -33.89
N SER A 462 16.72 8.22 -33.59
CA SER A 462 16.18 8.36 -32.23
C SER A 462 16.16 6.99 -31.55
N LEU A 463 16.70 6.91 -30.34
CA LEU A 463 16.78 5.71 -29.52
C LEU A 463 15.79 5.83 -28.37
N LEU A 464 14.84 4.91 -28.31
CA LEU A 464 14.00 4.64 -27.15
C LEU A 464 14.73 3.61 -26.28
N ASN A 465 14.93 3.93 -25.00
CA ASN A 465 15.35 2.98 -23.98
C ASN A 465 14.24 2.87 -22.94
N GLN A 466 13.71 1.66 -22.78
CA GLN A 466 12.81 1.27 -21.70
C GLN A 466 13.56 0.30 -20.79
N THR A 467 13.95 0.77 -19.61
CA THR A 467 14.52 -0.07 -18.56
C THR A 467 13.51 -0.16 -17.42
N ALA A 468 13.20 -1.38 -16.99
CA ALA A 468 12.27 -1.66 -15.91
C ALA A 468 12.86 -2.69 -14.93
N LEU A 469 12.38 -2.65 -13.69
CA LEU A 469 12.56 -3.76 -12.75
C LEU A 469 11.30 -4.60 -12.78
N ASP A 470 11.45 -5.87 -13.15
CA ASP A 470 10.38 -6.83 -13.02
C ASP A 470 10.46 -7.48 -11.64
N PHE A 471 9.32 -7.56 -10.95
CA PHE A 471 9.27 -8.02 -9.58
C PHE A 471 8.32 -9.21 -9.48
N ASP A 472 8.84 -10.39 -9.18
CA ASP A 472 8.03 -11.51 -8.69
C ASP A 472 8.04 -11.47 -7.16
N LEU A 473 6.98 -10.93 -6.57
CA LEU A 473 6.87 -10.75 -5.13
C LEU A 473 6.02 -11.83 -4.50
N ASN A 474 6.62 -12.61 -3.61
CA ASN A 474 5.89 -13.32 -2.58
C ASN A 474 5.91 -12.51 -1.27
N PHE A 475 4.75 -12.04 -0.83
CA PHE A 475 4.62 -11.17 0.33
C PHE A 475 3.58 -11.71 1.30
N ILE A 476 3.99 -11.93 2.54
CA ILE A 476 3.11 -12.34 3.63
C ILE A 476 3.31 -11.35 4.77
N ILE A 477 2.25 -10.60 5.10
CA ILE A 477 2.19 -9.77 6.30
C ILE A 477 1.04 -10.24 7.16
N ASP A 478 1.37 -10.71 8.36
CA ASP A 478 0.43 -10.79 9.46
C ASP A 478 0.59 -9.56 10.36
N LEU A 479 -0.41 -8.66 10.34
CA LEU A 479 -0.44 -7.47 11.20
C LEU A 479 -1.22 -7.77 12.49
N LEU A 480 -0.59 -7.42 13.60
CA LEU A 480 -1.10 -7.30 14.96
C LEU A 480 -2.03 -8.44 15.34
N GLN A 481 -1.48 -9.46 15.99
CA GLN A 481 -2.19 -10.54 16.65
C GLN A 481 -2.17 -10.29 18.16
N ILE A 482 -3.34 -10.00 18.74
CA ILE A 482 -3.54 -9.88 20.18
C ILE A 482 -4.19 -11.16 20.67
N GLU A 483 -3.52 -11.85 21.59
CA GLU A 483 -4.11 -12.97 22.31
C GLU A 483 -4.57 -12.47 23.68
N TYR A 484 -5.75 -12.91 24.10
CA TYR A 484 -6.33 -12.49 25.37
C TYR A 484 -6.87 -13.68 26.14
N GLU A 485 -6.76 -13.59 27.46
CA GLU A 485 -7.34 -14.54 28.40
C GLU A 485 -8.10 -13.76 29.48
N PHE A 486 -9.36 -14.14 29.70
CA PHE A 486 -10.20 -13.68 30.81
C PHE A 486 -10.48 -14.88 31.74
N PRO A 487 -9.61 -15.16 32.72
CA PRO A 487 -9.71 -16.36 33.54
C PRO A 487 -11.04 -16.49 34.29
N GLN A 488 -11.63 -15.37 34.70
CA GLN A 488 -12.90 -15.32 35.43
C GLN A 488 -14.11 -15.62 34.54
N LEU A 489 -14.00 -15.39 33.24
CA LEU A 489 -15.06 -15.64 32.25
C LEU A 489 -14.87 -16.98 31.54
N GLN A 490 -13.72 -17.63 31.71
CA GLN A 490 -13.32 -18.83 30.95
C GLN A 490 -13.34 -18.56 29.43
N GLU A 491 -12.99 -17.34 29.04
CA GLU A 491 -12.89 -16.92 27.64
C GLU A 491 -11.42 -16.70 27.30
N GLU A 492 -10.97 -17.37 26.25
CA GLU A 492 -9.70 -17.16 25.58
C GLU A 492 -9.98 -16.87 24.11
N GLY A 493 -9.16 -16.04 23.48
CA GLY A 493 -9.33 -15.73 22.07
C GLY A 493 -8.12 -15.04 21.47
N VAL A 494 -8.12 -15.02 20.14
CA VAL A 494 -7.13 -14.31 19.34
C VAL A 494 -7.88 -13.31 18.49
N ILE A 495 -7.48 -12.05 18.59
CA ILE A 495 -7.97 -10.96 17.75
C ILE A 495 -6.77 -10.49 16.95
N GLY A 496 -6.88 -10.56 15.64
CA GLY A 496 -5.91 -9.89 14.79
C GLY A 496 -6.59 -8.94 13.84
N ILE A 497 -5.82 -7.96 13.36
CA ILE A 497 -6.18 -7.25 12.12
C ILE A 497 -6.18 -8.26 10.95
N GLY A 498 -5.54 -9.42 11.14
CA GLY A 498 -5.50 -10.54 10.20
C GLY A 498 -4.44 -10.28 9.13
N ASN A 499 -4.30 -11.24 8.21
CA ASN A 499 -3.47 -11.03 7.03
C ASN A 499 -4.04 -9.86 6.21
N VAL A 500 -3.41 -8.68 6.31
CA VAL A 500 -3.83 -7.48 5.56
C VAL A 500 -3.62 -7.66 4.06
N LEU A 501 -2.75 -8.60 3.68
CA LEU A 501 -2.42 -8.91 2.30
C LEU A 501 -2.35 -10.44 2.06
N ASN A 502 -3.42 -11.20 2.31
CA ASN A 502 -3.50 -12.61 1.87
C ASN A 502 -3.83 -12.77 0.37
N LYS A 503 -3.28 -11.91 -0.48
CA LYS A 503 -3.40 -12.06 -1.92
C LYS A 503 -1.99 -11.95 -2.48
N GLY A 504 -1.55 -12.98 -3.20
CA GLY A 504 -0.53 -12.84 -4.23
C GLY A 504 -1.09 -11.91 -5.29
N ILE A 505 -1.04 -10.61 -4.99
CA ILE A 505 -1.38 -9.58 -5.93
C ILE A 505 -0.06 -9.33 -6.63
N ASP A 506 -0.12 -9.44 -7.95
CA ASP A 506 0.84 -8.81 -8.87
C ASP A 506 0.70 -7.27 -8.67
N LEU A 507 1.19 -6.79 -7.51
CA LEU A 507 0.88 -5.48 -6.91
C LEU A 507 1.56 -4.34 -7.66
N PHE A 508 2.50 -4.68 -8.54
CA PHE A 508 3.37 -3.72 -9.16
C PHE A 508 3.30 -3.97 -10.67
N GLN A 509 2.68 -3.06 -11.39
CA GLN A 509 3.15 -2.82 -12.75
C GLN A 509 4.61 -2.44 -12.58
N SER A 510 5.51 -3.33 -12.99
CA SER A 510 6.96 -3.20 -13.01
C SER A 510 7.31 -1.73 -13.30
N PRO A 511 7.72 -0.94 -12.29
CA PRO A 511 7.89 0.49 -12.50
C PRO A 511 9.00 0.68 -13.53
N ASP A 512 8.69 1.38 -14.62
CA ASP A 512 9.70 1.84 -15.57
C ASP A 512 10.73 2.68 -14.78
N LEU A 513 11.94 2.13 -14.61
CA LEU A 513 13.07 2.89 -14.05
C LEU A 513 13.46 4.02 -15.00
N TYR A 514 13.37 3.74 -16.29
CA TYR A 514 13.73 4.65 -17.35
C TYR A 514 12.90 4.37 -18.60
N SER A 515 12.27 5.40 -19.16
CA SER A 515 11.55 5.29 -20.42
C SER A 515 11.69 6.62 -21.15
N ARG A 516 12.71 6.74 -22.01
CA ARG A 516 12.98 7.97 -22.76
C ARG A 516 13.41 7.70 -24.19
N LEU A 517 12.95 8.60 -25.06
CA LEU A 517 13.38 8.75 -26.44
C LEU A 517 14.40 9.90 -26.51
N PHE A 518 15.55 9.67 -27.11
CA PHE A 518 16.58 10.69 -27.32
C PHE A 518 17.35 10.44 -28.64
N ASP A 519 18.03 11.46 -29.16
CA ASP A 519 18.79 11.31 -30.40
C ASP A 519 20.11 10.58 -30.17
N LEU A 520 20.34 9.49 -30.91
CA LEU A 520 21.59 8.78 -30.92
C LEU A 520 22.54 9.43 -31.94
N GLN A 521 23.65 9.98 -31.43
CA GLN A 521 24.65 10.68 -32.23
C GLN A 521 25.85 9.77 -32.56
N GLY A 522 26.89 10.36 -33.17
CA GLY A 522 28.18 9.70 -33.41
C GLY A 522 28.24 8.84 -34.68
N PHE A 523 27.19 8.80 -35.49
CA PHE A 523 27.25 8.14 -36.80
C PHE A 523 28.21 8.87 -37.74
N ASN A 524 29.02 8.10 -38.47
CA ASN A 524 29.89 8.62 -39.53
C ASN A 524 29.10 9.21 -40.71
N ALA A 525 29.70 10.13 -41.46
CA ALA A 525 29.16 10.60 -42.73
C ALA A 525 29.79 9.84 -43.92
N LEU A 526 29.01 9.66 -44.99
CA LEU A 526 29.43 8.93 -46.19
C LEU A 526 29.33 9.81 -47.43
N GLY A 527 30.43 9.98 -48.14
CA GLY A 527 30.43 10.58 -49.47
C GLY A 527 29.98 9.56 -50.49
N GLY A 528 28.95 9.89 -51.26
CA GLY A 528 28.55 9.12 -52.42
C GLY A 528 29.28 9.58 -53.68
N ASP A 529 29.47 8.64 -54.62
CA ASP A 529 30.01 8.98 -55.93
C ASP A 529 29.09 9.97 -56.65
N ALA A 530 29.70 11.02 -57.21
CA ALA A 530 28.99 12.09 -57.90
C ALA A 530 28.41 11.63 -59.24
N PHE A 531 27.33 12.28 -59.67
CA PHE A 531 26.72 12.07 -60.98
C PHE A 531 26.51 13.42 -61.70
N THR A 532 26.36 13.38 -63.02
CA THR A 532 26.17 14.60 -63.82
C THR A 532 24.80 14.59 -64.46
N ILE A 533 24.02 15.64 -64.21
CA ILE A 533 22.80 15.95 -64.94
C ILE A 533 23.17 16.81 -66.14
N ALA A 534 23.02 16.29 -67.35
CA ALA A 534 23.39 17.00 -68.58
C ALA A 534 22.20 17.08 -69.55
N PHE A 535 21.82 18.29 -69.98
CA PHE A 535 20.71 18.52 -70.91
C PHE A 535 21.16 18.41 -72.37
N GLY A 536 20.36 17.75 -73.20
CA GLY A 536 20.68 17.54 -74.62
C GLY A 536 21.76 16.48 -74.89
N THR A 537 22.39 15.94 -73.85
CA THR A 537 23.29 14.78 -73.89
C THR A 537 22.89 13.76 -72.83
N GLN A 538 23.46 12.56 -72.88
CA GLN A 538 23.20 11.55 -71.86
C GLN A 538 23.86 11.95 -70.53
N SER A 539 23.08 11.97 -69.44
CA SER A 539 23.59 12.16 -68.08
C SER A 539 24.57 11.04 -67.70
N SER A 540 25.64 11.37 -66.97
CA SER A 540 26.65 10.39 -66.55
C SER A 540 26.32 9.80 -65.19
N LEU A 541 26.30 8.47 -65.10
CA LEU A 541 26.07 7.74 -63.86
C LEU A 541 27.41 7.51 -63.12
N PRO A 542 27.37 7.27 -61.81
CA PRO A 542 28.53 6.83 -61.06
C PRO A 542 29.08 5.52 -61.64
N ASP A 543 30.41 5.44 -61.83
CA ASP A 543 31.10 4.26 -62.38
C ASP A 543 31.07 3.08 -61.40
N THR A 544 30.99 3.40 -60.10
CA THR A 544 30.81 2.48 -58.99
C THR A 544 29.80 3.07 -58.01
N THR A 545 29.08 2.23 -57.27
CA THR A 545 28.21 2.68 -56.17
C THR A 545 28.95 2.54 -54.85
N VAL A 546 30.17 3.09 -54.79
CA VAL A 546 31.06 2.96 -53.64
C VAL A 546 30.94 4.20 -52.79
N THR A 547 30.59 4.02 -51.52
CA THR A 547 30.66 5.08 -50.53
C THR A 547 32.04 5.18 -49.93
N ARG A 548 32.48 6.40 -49.62
CA ARG A 548 33.70 6.64 -48.84
C ARG A 548 33.33 7.27 -47.51
N VAL A 549 33.90 6.75 -46.42
CA VAL A 549 33.79 7.40 -45.11
C VAL A 549 34.48 8.75 -45.19
N ILE A 550 33.76 9.82 -44.84
CA ILE A 550 34.33 11.16 -44.74
C ILE A 550 34.71 11.33 -43.27
N ASP A 551 36.01 11.44 -43.00
CA ASP A 551 36.61 11.66 -41.66
C ASP A 551 36.34 13.08 -41.11
N ASN A 552 35.17 13.64 -41.41
CA ASN A 552 34.72 14.88 -40.81
C ASN A 552 33.85 14.49 -39.62
N THR A 553 34.40 14.64 -38.41
CA THR A 553 33.56 14.83 -37.23
C THR A 553 32.70 16.06 -37.52
N ILE A 554 31.47 15.85 -38.02
CA ILE A 554 30.51 16.92 -38.16
C ILE A 554 30.19 17.32 -36.73
N VAL A 555 30.80 18.42 -36.28
CA VAL A 555 30.41 19.07 -35.04
C VAL A 555 29.04 19.68 -35.34
N LEU A 556 27.98 18.89 -35.12
CA LEU A 556 26.64 19.44 -34.99
C LEU A 556 26.76 20.43 -33.83
N GLU A 557 26.62 21.72 -34.14
CA GLU A 557 26.67 22.78 -33.13
C GLU A 557 25.55 22.47 -32.13
N GLU A 558 25.94 22.07 -30.90
CA GLU A 558 24.99 21.67 -29.87
C GLU A 558 23.99 22.79 -29.65
N ILE A 559 22.74 22.58 -30.07
CA ILE A 559 21.63 23.40 -29.61
C ILE A 559 21.47 23.03 -28.13
N PRO A 560 21.69 23.97 -27.18
CA PRO A 560 21.67 23.65 -25.77
C PRO A 560 20.31 23.05 -25.41
N ALA A 561 20.31 21.76 -25.04
CA ALA A 561 19.15 21.09 -24.53
C ALA A 561 18.76 21.74 -23.20
N GLU A 562 17.72 22.58 -23.21
CA GLU A 562 17.04 22.95 -21.97
C GLU A 562 16.45 21.66 -21.38
N ILE A 563 17.14 21.11 -20.38
CA ILE A 563 16.62 20.02 -19.56
C ILE A 563 15.29 20.53 -19.00
N PRO A 564 14.13 19.94 -19.33
CA PRO A 564 12.91 20.30 -18.65
C PRO A 564 13.12 19.92 -17.18
N ALA A 565 13.15 20.93 -16.31
CA ALA A 565 13.16 20.71 -14.88
C ALA A 565 12.05 19.71 -14.54
N SER A 566 12.40 18.72 -13.72
CA SER A 566 11.56 17.62 -13.24
C SER A 566 10.25 18.15 -12.64
N GLY A 567 9.27 18.45 -13.51
CA GLY A 567 8.01 19.10 -13.18
C GLY A 567 6.80 18.24 -13.47
N THR A 568 7.00 16.97 -13.85
CA THR A 568 5.93 16.04 -14.25
C THR A 568 5.41 15.22 -13.07
N LEU A 569 5.23 15.85 -11.91
CA LEU A 569 4.48 15.26 -10.77
C LEU A 569 3.49 16.24 -10.12
N LEU A 570 3.29 17.44 -10.68
CA LEU A 570 2.39 18.46 -10.10
C LEU A 570 1.04 18.65 -10.84
N LEU A 571 0.70 17.80 -11.81
CA LEU A 571 -0.55 17.91 -12.58
C LEU A 571 -1.69 16.97 -12.13
N LEU A 572 -1.47 16.12 -11.12
CA LEU A 572 -2.56 15.36 -10.49
C LEU A 572 -3.16 16.02 -9.23
N ALA A 573 -2.52 17.04 -8.66
CA ALA A 573 -2.98 17.69 -7.42
C ALA A 573 -3.86 18.95 -7.65
N ALA A 574 -3.98 19.45 -8.88
CA ALA A 574 -4.79 20.65 -9.20
C ALA A 574 -6.21 20.33 -9.71
N GLY A 575 -6.58 19.05 -9.86
CA GLY A 575 -7.88 18.63 -10.40
C GLY A 575 -9.00 18.40 -9.37
N LEU A 576 -8.71 18.43 -8.06
CA LEU A 576 -9.67 18.02 -7.01
C LEU A 576 -10.14 19.13 -6.05
N LEU A 577 -9.77 20.39 -6.29
CA LEU A 577 -10.22 21.53 -5.48
C LEU A 577 -10.87 22.60 -6.36
N GLY A 578 -12.13 22.37 -6.74
CA GLY A 578 -12.80 23.33 -7.63
C GLY A 578 -14.28 23.12 -7.93
N ILE A 579 -15.14 22.69 -6.99
CA ILE A 579 -16.59 22.92 -7.10
C ILE A 579 -17.20 23.30 -5.75
N PRO A 580 -17.50 24.58 -5.48
CA PRO A 580 -18.49 24.95 -4.50
C PRO A 580 -19.84 25.18 -5.18
N GLY A 581 -20.89 24.48 -4.72
CA GLY A 581 -22.23 25.05 -4.69
C GLY A 581 -23.34 24.32 -5.45
N ALA A 582 -24.36 23.98 -4.66
CA ALA A 582 -25.78 23.95 -4.99
C ALA A 582 -26.37 22.71 -5.70
N ALA A 583 -26.96 21.81 -4.90
CA ALA A 583 -28.40 21.51 -5.01
C ALA A 583 -28.91 20.72 -3.78
N ARG A 584 -29.63 21.42 -2.89
CA ARG A 584 -30.56 20.84 -1.93
C ARG A 584 -31.90 20.55 -2.63
N ARG A 585 -32.53 19.43 -2.24
CA ARG A 585 -33.96 19.01 -2.37
C ARG A 585 -34.36 18.16 -3.60
N ARG A 586 -34.56 16.86 -3.36
CA ARG A 586 -35.87 16.14 -3.39
C ARG A 586 -35.65 14.66 -3.06
N GLN A 587 -35.99 14.24 -1.84
CA GLN A 587 -37.21 13.50 -1.49
C GLN A 587 -37.24 12.02 -1.92
N ARG A 588 -37.04 11.16 -0.91
CA ARG A 588 -37.84 9.96 -0.56
C ARG A 588 -38.51 9.21 -1.72
N ARG A 589 -37.96 8.04 -2.06
CA ARG A 589 -38.69 6.77 -2.34
C ARG A 589 -37.71 5.72 -2.83
N ALA A 590 -37.53 4.65 -2.05
CA ALA A 590 -37.29 3.26 -2.47
C ALA A 590 -36.54 2.51 -1.35
N MET A 591 -37.26 2.19 -0.27
CA MET A 591 -36.95 1.09 0.64
C MET A 591 -38.21 0.21 0.64
N HIS A 592 -38.34 -0.60 -0.41
CA HIS A 592 -39.23 -1.76 -0.47
C HIS A 592 -38.91 -2.51 -1.76
N ASP A 593 -38.93 -3.83 -1.67
CA ASP A 593 -38.72 -4.84 -2.71
C ASP A 593 -37.26 -5.27 -2.93
N ALA A 594 -36.84 -6.32 -2.20
CA ALA A 594 -36.54 -7.61 -2.84
C ALA A 594 -36.10 -8.64 -1.78
N GLU A 595 -37.08 -9.29 -1.15
CA GLU A 595 -36.94 -10.64 -0.63
C GLU A 595 -37.92 -11.53 -1.42
N VAL A 596 -37.55 -12.80 -1.65
CA VAL A 596 -38.35 -13.89 -2.26
C VAL A 596 -38.20 -14.09 -3.78
N ARG A 597 -37.23 -14.92 -4.19
CA ARG A 597 -37.45 -16.21 -4.90
C ARG A 597 -36.13 -16.87 -5.34
N LEU A 598 -35.79 -17.97 -4.67
CA LEU A 598 -35.00 -19.07 -5.26
C LEU A 598 -35.54 -20.40 -4.70
N VAL A 599 -36.46 -20.98 -5.48
CA VAL A 599 -36.70 -22.43 -5.54
C VAL A 599 -36.78 -22.75 -7.03
N ALA A 600 -35.68 -23.28 -7.55
CA ALA A 600 -35.57 -24.20 -8.68
C ALA A 600 -34.18 -24.83 -8.60
#